data_AF-A0A6V1NTG5-F1
#
_entry.id   AF-A0A6V1NTG5-F1
#
_cell.length_a   1.000
_cell.length_b   1.000
_cell.length_c   1.000
_cell.angle_alpha   90.00
_cell.angle_beta   90.00
_cell.angle_gamma   90.00
#
_symmetry.space_group_name_H-M   'P 1'
#
loop_
_entity.id
_entity.type
_entity.pdbx_description
1 polymer ?
#
loop_
_entity_poly.entity_id
_entity_poly.type
_entity_poly.pdbx_seq_one_letter_code
_entity_poly.pdbx_strand_id
1 'polypeptide(L)'
;NNSKMDEIDKIIAEEGHVYDQKASFAQWLMYFGVGLIVALLPNFLYLSYMFGMSLSQHAGQIALVGVVCAALLAQGYNGIANEKKIQLLAKREVPRSGGGEARRALHKACAAEAGVFALAAGNATFLGLFLTSAFYLVPRVVSAAAPAPASHLLSCVGAAAALAWPRAQGLLVALLPL
;
A
#
# COMPACT_ATOMS: atom_id res chain seq x y z
N ASN A 1 -26.00 30.01 -21.90
CA ASN A 1 -25.14 29.80 -20.72
C ASN A 1 -25.32 28.44 -20.04
N ASN A 2 -26.46 27.75 -20.20
CA ASN A 2 -26.67 26.42 -19.59
C ASN A 2 -25.86 25.27 -20.22
N SER A 3 -25.59 25.33 -21.53
CA SER A 3 -24.90 24.24 -22.24
C SER A 3 -23.46 23.96 -21.79
N LYS A 4 -22.75 24.93 -21.21
CA LYS A 4 -21.38 24.73 -20.69
C LYS A 4 -21.35 24.11 -19.29
N MET A 5 -22.40 24.34 -18.50
CA MET A 5 -22.50 23.77 -17.16
C MET A 5 -22.84 22.28 -17.26
N ASP A 6 -23.75 21.92 -18.17
CA ASP A 6 -24.09 20.53 -18.47
C ASP A 6 -22.90 19.73 -19.01
N GLU A 7 -21.99 20.36 -19.76
CA GLU A 7 -20.78 19.72 -20.31
C GLU A 7 -19.71 19.51 -19.23
N ILE A 8 -19.58 20.44 -18.28
CA ILE A 8 -18.71 20.30 -17.11
C ILE A 8 -19.24 19.22 -16.17
N ASP A 9 -20.54 19.17 -15.91
CA ASP A 9 -21.15 18.12 -15.09
C ASP A 9 -21.07 16.76 -15.76
N LYS A 10 -21.12 16.68 -17.10
CA LYS A 10 -20.88 15.44 -17.85
C LYS A 10 -19.43 15.00 -17.81
N ILE A 11 -18.47 15.93 -17.89
CA ILE A 11 -17.04 15.63 -17.73
C ILE A 11 -16.77 15.19 -16.29
N ILE A 12 -17.39 15.81 -15.28
CA ILE A 12 -17.27 15.40 -13.87
C ILE A 12 -17.95 14.06 -13.63
N ALA A 13 -19.07 13.75 -14.29
CA ALA A 13 -19.73 12.45 -14.19
C ALA A 13 -18.97 11.34 -14.95
N GLU A 14 -18.45 11.63 -16.15
CA GLU A 14 -17.59 10.71 -16.90
C GLU A 14 -16.22 10.54 -16.21
N GLU A 15 -15.66 11.59 -15.62
CA GLU A 15 -14.44 11.52 -14.81
C GLU A 15 -14.68 10.83 -13.47
N GLY A 16 -15.85 11.01 -12.87
CA GLY A 16 -16.28 10.29 -11.67
C GLY A 16 -16.29 8.77 -11.88
N HIS A 17 -16.60 8.31 -13.11
CA HIS A 17 -16.48 6.91 -13.50
C HIS A 17 -15.05 6.49 -13.90
N VAL A 18 -14.18 7.40 -14.36
CA VAL A 18 -12.75 7.13 -14.62
C VAL A 18 -11.94 7.05 -13.32
N TYR A 19 -12.39 7.70 -12.25
CA TYR A 19 -11.78 7.64 -10.93
C TYR A 19 -12.11 6.35 -10.15
N ASP A 20 -13.16 5.63 -10.52
CA ASP A 20 -13.52 4.34 -9.92
C ASP A 20 -12.98 3.14 -10.70
N GLN A 21 -11.81 3.30 -11.33
CA GLN A 21 -11.10 2.16 -11.88
C GLN A 21 -10.40 1.42 -10.72
N LYS A 22 -11.18 0.58 -10.01
CA LYS A 22 -10.64 -0.42 -9.08
C LYS A 22 -9.41 -1.06 -9.72
N ALA A 23 -8.33 -1.16 -8.95
CA ALA A 23 -7.09 -1.77 -9.42
C ALA A 23 -7.39 -3.10 -10.09
N SER A 24 -6.82 -3.33 -11.27
CA SER A 24 -7.06 -4.59 -11.97
C SER A 24 -6.58 -5.74 -11.08
N PHE A 25 -7.25 -6.89 -11.15
CA PHE A 25 -6.82 -8.07 -10.42
C PHE A 25 -5.34 -8.41 -10.67
N ALA A 26 -4.86 -8.17 -11.90
CA ALA A 26 -3.45 -8.33 -12.27
C ALA A 26 -2.51 -7.37 -11.50
N GLN A 27 -2.91 -6.11 -11.31
CA GLN A 27 -2.14 -5.15 -10.51
C GLN A 27 -2.13 -5.54 -9.03
N TRP A 28 -3.27 -5.98 -8.49
CA TRP A 28 -3.33 -6.50 -7.12
C TRP A 28 -2.43 -7.73 -6.96
N LEU A 29 -2.41 -8.65 -7.92
CA LEU A 29 -1.57 -9.83 -7.88
C LEU A 29 -0.07 -9.49 -7.94
N MET A 30 0.32 -8.50 -8.74
CA MET A 30 1.69 -7.98 -8.77
C MET A 30 2.09 -7.42 -7.40
N TYR A 31 1.23 -6.60 -6.81
CA TYR A 31 1.42 -6.04 -5.48
C TYR A 31 1.46 -7.10 -4.37
N PHE A 32 0.65 -8.15 -4.49
CA PHE A 32 0.71 -9.30 -3.59
C PHE A 32 2.06 -10.01 -3.69
N GLY A 33 2.57 -10.24 -4.92
CA GLY A 33 3.88 -10.85 -5.13
C GLY A 33 5.02 -10.05 -4.49
N VAL A 34 5.02 -8.72 -4.68
CA VAL A 34 6.00 -7.83 -4.02
C VAL A 34 5.81 -7.84 -2.51
N GLY A 35 4.57 -7.74 -2.03
CA GLY A 35 4.23 -7.79 -0.60
C GLY A 35 4.70 -9.08 0.06
N LEU A 36 4.63 -10.22 -0.64
CA LEU A 36 5.13 -11.51 -0.15
C LEU A 36 6.64 -11.47 0.03
N ILE A 37 7.39 -10.98 -0.96
CA ILE A 37 8.86 -10.84 -0.87
C ILE A 37 9.24 -9.93 0.30
N VAL A 38 8.53 -8.82 0.47
CA VAL A 38 8.78 -7.85 1.55
C VAL A 38 8.43 -8.45 2.92
N ALA A 39 7.36 -9.25 3.02
CA ALA A 39 6.97 -9.93 4.26
C ALA A 39 7.97 -11.03 4.69
N LEU A 40 8.80 -11.54 3.78
CA LEU A 40 9.87 -12.48 4.13
C LEU A 40 10.94 -11.85 5.02
N LEU A 41 11.19 -10.53 4.91
CA LEU A 41 12.20 -9.84 5.72
C LEU A 41 11.87 -9.90 7.23
N PRO A 42 10.66 -9.47 7.68
CA PRO A 42 10.20 -9.70 9.04
C PRO A 42 10.22 -11.16 9.48
N ASN A 43 9.74 -12.08 8.62
CA ASN A 43 9.72 -13.51 8.94
C ASN A 43 11.13 -14.05 9.19
N PHE A 44 12.08 -13.67 8.33
CA PHE A 44 13.49 -14.04 8.50
C PHE A 44 14.08 -13.48 9.79
N LEU A 45 13.75 -12.23 10.14
CA LEU A 45 14.20 -11.63 11.39
C LEU A 45 13.69 -12.41 12.61
N TYR A 46 12.43 -12.86 12.59
CA TYR A 46 11.86 -13.65 13.68
C TYR A 46 12.43 -15.07 13.78
N LEU A 47 12.79 -15.67 12.64
CA LEU A 47 13.51 -16.94 12.58
C LEU A 47 14.97 -16.84 13.03
N SER A 48 15.54 -15.64 13.01
CA SER A 48 16.92 -15.41 13.43
C SER A 48 17.09 -15.50 14.96
N TYR A 49 18.35 -15.53 15.40
CA TYR A 49 18.72 -15.51 16.81
C TYR A 49 18.19 -14.29 17.59
N MET A 50 17.72 -13.23 16.93
CA MET A 50 17.19 -12.04 17.62
C MET A 50 15.86 -12.30 18.34
N PHE A 51 14.98 -13.12 17.77
CA PHE A 51 13.67 -13.45 18.38
C PHE A 51 13.49 -14.96 18.61
N GLY A 52 14.36 -15.80 18.03
CA GLY A 52 14.48 -17.20 18.39
C GLY A 52 13.28 -18.08 18.06
N MET A 53 12.42 -17.69 17.09
CA MET A 53 11.33 -18.56 16.68
C MET A 53 11.85 -19.74 15.86
N SER A 54 11.55 -20.96 16.32
CA SER A 54 11.87 -22.16 15.55
C SER A 54 10.90 -22.34 14.38
N LEU A 55 11.44 -22.52 13.18
CA LEU A 55 10.65 -22.85 11.99
C LEU A 55 9.89 -24.17 12.16
N SER A 56 10.50 -25.19 12.80
CA SER A 56 9.88 -26.51 12.94
C SER A 56 8.62 -26.49 13.82
N GLN A 57 8.55 -25.55 14.77
CA GLN A 57 7.41 -25.41 15.69
C GLN A 57 6.36 -24.42 15.17
N HIS A 58 6.76 -23.44 14.35
CA HIS A 58 5.90 -22.32 13.96
C HIS A 58 5.74 -22.13 12.45
N ALA A 59 6.10 -23.11 11.62
CA ALA A 59 5.99 -23.03 10.16
C ALA A 59 4.61 -22.56 9.67
N GLY A 60 3.53 -23.14 10.22
CA GLY A 60 2.17 -22.78 9.85
C GLY A 60 1.83 -21.32 10.16
N GLN A 61 2.26 -20.82 11.32
CA GLN A 61 2.08 -19.41 11.67
C GLN A 61 2.89 -18.49 10.75
N ILE A 62 4.15 -18.82 10.48
CA ILE A 62 5.02 -18.01 9.62
C ILE A 62 4.45 -17.91 8.21
N ALA A 63 3.98 -19.03 7.66
CA ALA A 63 3.32 -19.06 6.36
C ALA A 63 2.05 -18.19 6.36
N LEU A 64 1.19 -18.35 7.37
CA LEU A 64 -0.05 -17.59 7.48
C LEU A 64 0.22 -16.08 7.61
N VAL A 65 1.14 -15.68 8.48
CA VAL A 65 1.53 -14.27 8.65
C VAL A 65 2.10 -13.70 7.36
N GLY A 66 2.94 -14.45 6.64
CA GLY A 66 3.47 -14.03 5.34
C GLY A 66 2.35 -13.75 4.33
N VAL A 67 1.39 -14.66 4.19
CA VAL A 67 0.25 -14.51 3.27
C VAL A 67 -0.67 -13.37 3.67
N VAL A 68 -1.00 -13.25 4.96
CA VAL A 68 -1.87 -12.17 5.47
C VAL A 68 -1.19 -10.82 5.31
N CYS A 69 0.10 -10.70 5.62
CA CYS A 69 0.86 -9.47 5.40
C CYS A 69 0.90 -9.12 3.92
N ALA A 70 1.16 -10.08 3.03
CA ALA A 70 1.17 -9.84 1.59
C ALA A 70 -0.19 -9.32 1.07
N ALA A 71 -1.31 -9.88 1.54
CA ALA A 71 -2.64 -9.42 1.18
C ALA A 71 -2.93 -7.99 1.67
N LEU A 72 -2.59 -7.69 2.92
CA LEU A 72 -2.75 -6.35 3.50
C LEU A 72 -1.84 -5.31 2.83
N LEU A 73 -0.58 -5.67 2.56
CA LEU A 73 0.35 -4.83 1.82
C LEU A 73 -0.17 -4.56 0.41
N ALA A 74 -0.67 -5.58 -0.29
CA ALA A 74 -1.27 -5.39 -1.61
C ALA A 74 -2.45 -4.42 -1.59
N GLN A 75 -3.30 -4.51 -0.57
CA GLN A 75 -4.38 -3.55 -0.34
C GLN A 75 -3.83 -2.14 -0.07
N GLY A 76 -2.81 -2.02 0.79
CA GLY A 76 -2.11 -0.77 1.09
C GLY A 76 -1.53 -0.10 -0.15
N TYR A 77 -0.77 -0.83 -0.96
CA TYR A 77 -0.18 -0.32 -2.20
C TYR A 77 -1.24 0.14 -3.20
N ASN A 78 -2.36 -0.58 -3.32
CA ASN A 78 -3.46 -0.16 -4.19
C ASN A 78 -4.07 1.17 -3.71
N GLY A 79 -4.31 1.31 -2.41
CA GLY A 79 -4.82 2.56 -1.84
C GLY A 79 -3.87 3.74 -2.08
N ILE A 80 -2.58 3.56 -1.77
CA ILE A 80 -1.55 4.60 -1.96
C ILE A 80 -1.42 4.96 -3.45
N ALA A 81 -1.42 3.97 -4.34
CA ALA A 81 -1.32 4.20 -5.78
C ALA A 81 -2.54 4.97 -6.31
N ASN A 82 -3.74 4.67 -5.83
CA ASN A 82 -4.95 5.38 -6.24
C ASN A 82 -4.93 6.84 -5.78
N GLU A 83 -4.63 7.08 -4.51
CA GLU A 83 -4.50 8.43 -3.95
C GLU A 83 -3.43 9.26 -4.68
N LYS A 84 -2.24 8.68 -4.92
CA LYS A 84 -1.17 9.35 -5.65
C LYS A 84 -1.56 9.63 -7.11
N LYS A 85 -2.22 8.68 -7.78
CA LYS A 85 -2.74 8.86 -9.15
C LYS A 85 -3.73 10.02 -9.21
N ILE A 86 -4.64 10.14 -8.25
CA ILE A 86 -5.59 11.25 -8.17
C ILE A 86 -4.84 12.58 -8.06
N GLN A 87 -3.87 12.67 -7.15
CA GLN A 87 -3.07 13.89 -7.00
C GLN A 87 -2.26 14.24 -8.26
N LEU A 88 -1.67 13.25 -8.93
CA LEU A 88 -0.91 13.48 -10.16
C LEU A 88 -1.82 13.94 -11.32
N LEU A 89 -3.01 13.37 -11.46
CA LEU A 89 -3.98 13.80 -12.46
C LEU A 89 -4.51 15.21 -12.18
N ALA A 90 -4.72 15.58 -10.91
CA ALA A 90 -5.12 16.93 -10.54
C ALA A 90 -4.01 17.98 -10.80
N LYS A 91 -2.74 17.59 -10.66
CA LYS A 91 -1.59 18.47 -10.89
C LYS A 91 -1.21 18.62 -12.36
N ARG A 92 -1.45 17.60 -13.17
CA ARG A 92 -1.09 17.60 -14.60
C ARG A 92 -2.28 18.05 -15.42
N GLU A 93 -2.16 19.19 -16.09
CA GLU A 93 -3.20 19.66 -17.00
C GLU A 93 -3.49 18.59 -18.06
N VAL A 94 -4.74 18.13 -18.12
CA VAL A 94 -5.20 17.26 -19.20
C VAL A 94 -5.12 18.08 -20.49
N PRO A 95 -4.40 17.61 -21.54
CA PRO A 95 -4.28 18.37 -22.78
C PRO A 95 -5.67 18.61 -23.38
N ARG A 96 -6.18 19.85 -23.30
CA ARG A 96 -7.49 20.23 -23.83
C ARG A 96 -7.58 20.07 -25.36
N SER A 97 -6.43 20.05 -26.04
CA SER A 97 -6.31 19.91 -27.50
C SER A 97 -5.82 18.53 -27.96
N GLY A 98 -5.44 17.64 -27.04
CA GLY A 98 -4.99 16.30 -27.37
C GLY A 98 -6.18 15.35 -27.39
N GLY A 99 -6.45 14.70 -28.52
CA GLY A 99 -7.51 13.70 -28.63
C GLY A 99 -7.41 12.58 -27.58
N GLY A 100 -8.39 11.66 -27.54
CA GLY A 100 -8.52 10.63 -26.52
C GLY A 100 -7.26 9.77 -26.26
N GLU A 101 -6.33 9.69 -27.22
CA GLU A 101 -5.04 9.03 -27.05
C GLU A 101 -4.08 9.75 -26.10
N ALA A 102 -4.00 11.10 -26.16
CA ALA A 102 -3.13 11.88 -25.28
C ALA A 102 -3.57 11.78 -23.82
N ARG A 103 -4.90 11.79 -23.59
CA ARG A 103 -5.49 11.56 -22.26
C ARG A 103 -5.16 10.15 -21.76
N ARG A 104 -5.35 9.11 -22.58
CA ARG A 104 -5.00 7.73 -22.20
C ARG A 104 -3.52 7.57 -21.87
N ALA A 105 -2.62 8.20 -22.63
CA ALA A 105 -1.19 8.18 -22.38
C ALA A 105 -0.85 8.83 -21.02
N LEU A 106 -1.44 10.00 -20.72
CA LEU A 106 -1.28 10.67 -19.43
C LEU A 106 -1.76 9.79 -18.26
N HIS A 107 -2.95 9.20 -18.36
CA HIS A 107 -3.48 8.31 -17.32
C HIS A 107 -2.58 7.10 -17.08
N LYS A 108 -2.02 6.50 -18.15
CA LYS A 108 -1.10 5.37 -18.03
C LYS A 108 0.22 5.78 -17.36
N ALA A 109 0.76 6.95 -17.72
CA ALA A 109 1.98 7.48 -17.10
C ALA A 109 1.77 7.76 -15.60
N CYS A 110 0.68 8.44 -15.23
CA CYS A 110 0.36 8.70 -13.83
C CYS A 110 0.12 7.41 -13.03
N ALA A 111 -0.52 6.40 -13.63
CA ALA A 111 -0.73 5.11 -12.97
C ALA A 111 0.58 4.35 -12.72
N ALA A 112 1.51 4.38 -13.68
CA ALA A 112 2.83 3.75 -13.51
C ALA A 112 3.64 4.43 -12.40
N GLU A 113 3.70 5.77 -12.43
CA GLU A 113 4.41 6.56 -11.43
C GLU A 113 3.81 6.39 -10.03
N ALA A 114 2.48 6.41 -9.92
CA ALA A 114 1.79 6.16 -8.67
C ALA A 114 2.02 4.74 -8.13
N GLY A 115 2.12 3.74 -9.02
CA GLY A 115 2.44 2.37 -8.62
C GLY A 115 3.85 2.22 -8.07
N VAL A 116 4.84 2.84 -8.72
CA VAL A 116 6.23 2.87 -8.23
C VAL A 116 6.31 3.58 -6.87
N PHE A 117 5.65 4.73 -6.74
CA PHE A 117 5.56 5.46 -5.48
C PHE A 117 4.93 4.60 -4.38
N ALA A 118 3.82 3.92 -4.68
CA ALA A 118 3.12 3.08 -3.71
C ALA A 118 3.98 1.93 -3.19
N LEU A 119 4.74 1.27 -4.06
CA LEU A 119 5.69 0.23 -3.64
C LEU A 119 6.81 0.81 -2.78
N ALA A 120 7.43 1.90 -3.19
CA ALA A 120 8.54 2.50 -2.46
C ALA A 120 8.11 3.03 -1.08
N ALA A 121 7.10 3.91 -1.05
CA ALA A 121 6.61 4.54 0.17
C ALA A 121 5.91 3.52 1.07
N GLY A 122 5.16 2.58 0.50
CA GLY A 122 4.51 1.51 1.24
C GLY A 122 5.51 0.56 1.90
N ASN A 123 6.56 0.14 1.19
CA ASN A 123 7.62 -0.71 1.75
C ASN A 123 8.38 -0.02 2.87
N ALA A 124 8.81 1.24 2.64
CA ALA A 124 9.54 2.01 3.64
C ALA A 124 8.70 2.18 4.92
N THR A 125 7.42 2.48 4.78
CA THR A 125 6.50 2.67 5.91
C THR A 125 6.23 1.36 6.63
N PHE A 126 5.98 0.28 5.90
CA PHE A 126 5.80 -1.04 6.49
C PHE A 126 7.03 -1.45 7.31
N LEU A 127 8.23 -1.34 6.74
CA LEU A 127 9.47 -1.69 7.45
C LEU A 127 9.70 -0.78 8.67
N GLY A 128 9.45 0.53 8.55
CA GLY A 128 9.54 1.46 9.66
C GLY A 128 8.57 1.13 10.80
N LEU A 129 7.31 0.86 10.47
CA LEU A 129 6.29 0.44 11.43
C LEU A 129 6.63 -0.89 12.08
N PHE A 130 7.08 -1.87 11.28
CA PHE A 130 7.51 -3.18 11.75
C PHE A 130 8.68 -3.08 12.75
N LEU A 131 9.73 -2.32 12.41
CA LEU A 131 10.88 -2.15 13.30
C LEU A 131 10.47 -1.43 14.59
N THR A 132 9.65 -0.38 14.46
CA THR A 132 9.11 0.35 15.62
C THR A 132 8.25 -0.56 16.49
N SER A 133 7.41 -1.42 15.89
CA SER A 133 6.59 -2.34 16.68
C SER A 133 7.42 -3.43 17.34
N ALA A 134 8.32 -4.07 16.60
CA ALA A 134 9.08 -5.24 17.06
C ALA A 134 10.10 -4.87 18.16
N PHE A 135 10.78 -3.73 18.01
CA PHE A 135 11.86 -3.33 18.93
C PHE A 135 11.44 -2.32 19.99
N TYR A 136 10.36 -1.57 19.77
CA TYR A 136 9.95 -0.52 20.70
C TYR A 136 8.55 -0.77 21.29
N LEU A 137 7.50 -0.85 20.46
CA LEU A 137 6.13 -0.91 20.99
C LEU A 137 5.82 -2.22 21.71
N VAL A 138 6.11 -3.37 21.11
CA VAL A 138 5.78 -4.66 21.73
C VAL A 138 6.53 -4.86 23.07
N PRO A 139 7.86 -4.62 23.15
CA PRO A 139 8.56 -4.75 24.42
C PRO A 139 8.10 -3.75 25.50
N ARG A 140 7.65 -2.55 25.11
CA ARG A 140 7.32 -1.48 26.07
C ARG A 140 5.83 -1.42 26.46
N VAL A 141 4.94 -1.70 25.52
CA VAL A 141 3.49 -1.46 25.64
C VAL A 141 2.73 -2.75 25.89
N VAL A 142 3.15 -3.85 25.26
CA VAL A 142 2.47 -5.14 25.39
C VAL A 142 3.06 -5.92 26.56
N SER A 143 4.36 -6.21 26.51
CA SER A 143 5.16 -6.73 27.62
C SER A 143 6.56 -7.09 27.12
N ALA A 144 7.60 -6.85 27.90
CA ALA A 144 8.94 -7.36 27.63
C ALA A 144 9.00 -8.91 27.63
N ALA A 145 8.01 -9.56 28.26
CA ALA A 145 7.87 -11.01 28.32
C ALA A 145 6.86 -11.57 27.29
N ALA A 146 6.40 -10.77 26.32
CA ALA A 146 5.48 -11.25 25.29
C ALA A 146 6.12 -12.41 24.50
N PRO A 147 5.43 -13.56 24.35
CA PRO A 147 5.95 -14.67 23.57
C PRO A 147 6.29 -14.25 22.14
N ALA A 148 7.44 -14.69 21.62
CA ALA A 148 7.88 -14.36 20.26
C ALA A 148 6.81 -14.58 19.17
N PRO A 149 5.96 -15.62 19.23
CA PRO A 149 4.86 -15.80 18.28
C PRO A 149 3.80 -14.68 18.31
N ALA A 150 3.46 -14.15 19.49
CA ALA A 150 2.50 -13.05 19.61
C ALA A 150 3.11 -11.75 19.11
N SER A 151 4.39 -11.52 19.45
CA SER A 151 5.18 -10.37 18.98
C SER A 151 5.31 -10.35 17.46
N HIS A 152 5.50 -11.52 16.83
CA HIS A 152 5.57 -11.70 15.38
C HIS A 152 4.27 -11.29 14.69
N LEU A 153 3.13 -11.79 15.18
CA LEU A 153 1.80 -11.43 14.67
C LEU A 153 1.55 -9.93 14.78
N LEU A 154 1.73 -9.36 15.98
CA LEU A 154 1.48 -7.95 16.24
C LEU A 154 2.38 -7.05 15.39
N SER A 155 3.65 -7.39 15.26
CA SER A 155 4.61 -6.55 14.54
C SER A 155 4.44 -6.63 13.04
N CYS A 156 4.24 -7.83 12.48
CA CYS A 156 4.12 -8.00 11.04
C CYS A 156 2.72 -7.61 10.56
N VAL A 157 1.69 -8.26 11.12
CA VAL A 157 0.30 -8.05 10.69
C VAL A 157 -0.18 -6.67 11.13
N GLY A 158 0.20 -6.21 12.32
CA GLY A 158 -0.16 -4.86 12.78
C GLY A 158 0.44 -3.76 11.90
N ALA A 159 1.71 -3.87 11.51
CA ALA A 159 2.34 -2.92 10.59
C ALA A 159 1.68 -2.95 9.20
N ALA A 160 1.40 -4.13 8.66
CA ALA A 160 0.74 -4.28 7.37
C ALA A 160 -0.71 -3.75 7.41
N ALA A 161 -1.45 -4.03 8.48
CA ALA A 161 -2.82 -3.55 8.68
C ALA A 161 -2.87 -2.02 8.82
N ALA A 162 -1.91 -1.43 9.54
CA ALA A 162 -1.79 0.02 9.67
C ALA A 162 -1.57 0.69 8.30
N LEU A 163 -0.79 0.08 7.41
CA LEU A 163 -0.61 0.57 6.04
C LEU A 163 -1.87 0.36 5.17
N ALA A 164 -2.58 -0.74 5.37
CA ALA A 164 -3.84 -1.04 4.68
C ALA A 164 -5.00 -0.12 5.10
N TRP A 165 -4.84 0.64 6.19
CA TRP A 165 -5.86 1.54 6.70
C TRP A 165 -6.06 2.75 5.78
N PRO A 166 -7.28 3.01 5.26
CA PRO A 166 -7.51 4.06 4.25
C PRO A 166 -7.02 5.45 4.65
N ARG A 167 -7.21 5.85 5.92
CA ARG A 167 -6.73 7.16 6.40
C ARG A 167 -5.21 7.27 6.42
N ALA A 168 -4.50 6.15 6.67
CA ALA A 168 -3.04 6.15 6.65
C ALA A 168 -2.51 6.34 5.23
N GLN A 169 -3.22 5.82 4.23
CA GLN A 169 -2.84 5.93 2.81
C GLN A 169 -2.92 7.39 2.33
N GLY A 170 -4.04 8.07 2.60
CA GLY A 170 -4.19 9.49 2.27
C GLY A 170 -3.18 10.36 3.00
N LEU A 171 -2.93 10.10 4.29
CA LEU A 171 -1.91 10.81 5.07
C LEU A 171 -0.51 10.62 4.48
N LEU A 172 -0.15 9.38 4.13
CA LEU A 172 1.16 9.04 3.58
C LEU A 172 1.45 9.82 2.28
N VAL A 173 0.46 9.86 1.38
CA VAL A 173 0.58 10.53 0.09
C VAL A 173 0.67 12.05 0.29
N ALA A 174 -0.04 12.61 1.27
CA ALA A 174 0.05 14.02 1.62
C ALA A 174 1.41 14.41 2.23
N LEU A 175 2.00 13.55 3.06
CA LEU A 175 3.27 13.80 3.76
C LEU A 175 4.51 13.55 2.90
N LEU A 176 4.40 12.76 1.83
CA LEU A 176 5.51 12.46 0.91
C LEU A 176 5.22 13.07 -0.48
N PRO A 177 5.47 14.38 -0.66
CA PRO A 177 5.07 15.11 -1.87
C PRO A 177 5.86 14.77 -3.14
N LEU A 178 6.86 13.88 -3.07
CA LEU A 178 7.75 13.49 -4.18
C LEU A 178 6.98 13.17 -5.47
#